data_AF-A0A653ZCJ6-F1
#
_entry.id   AF-A0A653ZCJ6-F1
#
_cell.length_a   1.000
_cell.length_b   1.000
_cell.length_c   1.000
_cell.angle_alpha   90.00
_cell.angle_beta   90.00
_cell.angle_gamma   90.00
#
_symmetry.space_group_name_H-M   'P 1'
#
loop_
_entity.id
_entity.type
_entity.pdbx_description
1 polymer ?
#
loop_
_entity_poly.entity_id
_entity_poly.type
_entity_poly.pdbx_seq_one_letter_code
_entity_poly.pdbx_strand_id
1 'polypeptide(L)'
;MWDKWIGGHDLQAAAHYGFMVATRRIVTLHDDLDGTDAEETVVFSVDGNNYEIDLNSSHNKELRDALRPFIAAARTVKRTRRARNR
;
A
#
# COMPACT_ATOMS: atom_id res chain seq x y z
N MET A 1 -40.96 -23.13 -35.88
CA MET A 1 -42.31 -22.69 -36.28
C MET A 1 -42.82 -21.75 -35.17
N TRP A 2 -42.29 -20.58 -34.81
CA TRP A 2 -41.49 -19.50 -35.42
C TRP A 2 -42.11 -18.80 -36.65
N ASP A 3 -43.40 -18.48 -36.61
CA ASP A 3 -44.04 -17.64 -37.63
C ASP A 3 -44.97 -16.57 -37.03
N LYS A 4 -44.46 -15.33 -36.94
CA LYS A 4 -45.10 -14.16 -37.56
C LYS A 4 -44.18 -12.93 -37.51
N TRP A 5 -43.62 -12.65 -38.67
CA TRP A 5 -42.92 -11.46 -39.12
C TRP A 5 -43.63 -10.15 -38.71
N ILE A 6 -42.97 -9.37 -37.86
CA ILE A 6 -43.20 -7.93 -37.73
C ILE A 6 -42.30 -7.23 -38.75
N GLY A 7 -42.92 -6.33 -39.51
CA GLY A 7 -42.33 -5.63 -40.64
C GLY A 7 -41.07 -4.85 -40.30
N GLY A 8 -40.21 -4.75 -41.30
CA GLY A 8 -38.98 -4.00 -41.25
C GLY A 8 -39.22 -2.51 -41.00
N HIS A 9 -38.62 -2.01 -39.93
CA HIS A 9 -37.86 -0.78 -39.99
C HIS A 9 -36.48 -1.11 -39.44
N ASP A 10 -35.49 -0.96 -40.32
CA ASP A 10 -34.08 -0.95 -39.98
C ASP A 10 -33.83 0.04 -38.84
N LEU A 11 -33.55 -0.49 -37.65
CA LEU A 11 -32.92 0.22 -36.54
C LEU A 11 -31.51 -0.35 -36.36
N GLN A 12 -30.70 -0.23 -37.40
CA GLN A 12 -29.25 -0.07 -37.23
C GLN A 12 -29.00 0.94 -36.09
N ALA A 13 -28.18 0.51 -35.13
CA ALA A 13 -27.55 1.33 -34.09
C ALA A 13 -28.45 1.86 -32.95
N ALA A 14 -28.98 0.96 -32.13
CA ALA A 14 -28.92 1.15 -30.68
C ALA A 14 -27.74 0.29 -30.16
N ALA A 15 -26.50 0.66 -30.50
CA ALA A 15 -25.60 1.29 -29.54
C ALA A 15 -25.71 0.63 -28.15
N HIS A 16 -24.79 -0.24 -27.74
CA HIS A 16 -23.58 0.21 -27.05
C HIS A 16 -23.83 1.15 -25.85
N TYR A 17 -24.98 1.05 -25.19
CA TYR A 17 -25.18 1.57 -23.83
C TYR A 17 -24.90 0.41 -22.86
N GLY A 18 -23.66 0.18 -22.42
CA GLY A 18 -22.90 1.21 -21.74
C GLY A 18 -23.59 1.56 -20.42
N PHE A 19 -23.97 0.56 -19.61
CA PHE A 19 -24.00 0.77 -18.16
C PHE A 19 -22.56 1.05 -17.76
N MET A 20 -22.18 2.32 -17.86
CA MET A 20 -20.86 2.80 -17.54
C MET A 20 -20.66 2.59 -16.05
N VAL A 21 -20.01 1.50 -15.68
CA VAL A 21 -19.60 1.26 -14.29
C VAL A 21 -18.45 2.22 -13.99
N ALA A 22 -18.63 3.06 -12.98
CA ALA A 22 -17.53 3.85 -12.44
C ALA A 22 -16.90 3.09 -11.27
N THR A 23 -15.62 2.75 -11.37
CA THR A 23 -14.86 2.17 -10.26
C THR A 23 -14.24 3.28 -9.42
N ARG A 24 -14.51 3.28 -8.10
CA ARG A 24 -13.77 4.10 -7.13
C ARG A 24 -12.73 3.23 -6.45
N ARG A 25 -11.45 3.58 -6.59
CA ARG A 25 -10.34 2.99 -5.84
C ARG A 25 -10.03 3.86 -4.62
N ILE A 26 -10.05 3.27 -3.43
CA ILE A 26 -9.59 3.91 -2.19
C ILE A 26 -8.29 3.22 -1.78
N VAL A 27 -7.27 4.01 -1.44
CA VAL A 27 -5.99 3.52 -0.92
C VAL A 27 -5.85 4.09 0.48
N THR A 28 -5.67 3.22 1.46
CA THR A 28 -5.42 3.57 2.85
C THR A 28 -4.13 2.88 3.31
N LEU A 29 -3.38 3.58 4.15
CA LEU A 29 -2.21 3.05 4.83
C LEU A 29 -2.66 2.58 6.21
N HIS A 30 -2.40 1.32 6.55
CA HIS A 30 -2.79 0.76 7.85
C HIS A 30 -1.56 0.41 8.68
N ASP A 31 -1.70 0.54 9.98
CA ASP A 31 -0.72 0.13 10.98
C ASP A 31 -0.58 -1.40 10.96
N ASP A 32 0.65 -1.89 10.80
CA ASP A 32 0.95 -3.30 10.68
C ASP A 32 0.74 -4.09 11.99
N LEU A 33 0.61 -3.42 13.14
CA LEU A 33 0.43 -4.06 14.44
C LEU A 33 -1.05 -4.30 14.78
N ASP A 34 -1.93 -3.35 14.44
CA ASP A 34 -3.34 -3.40 14.86
C ASP A 34 -4.37 -3.15 13.74
N GLY A 35 -3.92 -2.77 12.54
CA GLY A 35 -4.78 -2.48 11.39
C GLY A 35 -5.50 -1.12 11.45
N THR A 36 -5.17 -0.24 12.40
CA THR A 36 -5.66 1.16 12.44
C THR A 36 -5.01 1.99 11.33
N ASP A 37 -5.34 3.28 11.20
CA ASP A 37 -4.70 4.15 10.21
C ASP A 37 -3.23 4.43 10.59
N ALA A 38 -2.31 4.12 9.68
CA ALA A 38 -0.89 4.43 9.85
C ALA A 38 -0.57 5.86 9.37
N GLU A 39 0.45 6.45 9.99
CA GLU A 39 0.93 7.80 9.67
C GLU A 39 2.30 7.77 8.97
N GLU A 40 3.18 6.83 9.34
CA GLU A 40 4.52 6.74 8.75
C GLU A 40 5.04 5.30 8.61
N THR A 41 5.86 5.06 7.58
CA THR A 41 6.69 3.86 7.46
C THR A 41 8.01 4.08 8.20
N VAL A 42 8.33 3.22 9.17
CA VAL A 42 9.58 3.26 9.92
C VAL A 42 10.55 2.19 9.42
N VAL A 43 11.77 2.59 9.10
CA VAL A 43 12.87 1.66 8.77
C VAL A 43 13.71 1.41 10.02
N PHE A 44 13.94 0.16 10.36
CA PHE A 44 14.83 -0.24 11.45
C PHE A 44 15.64 -1.48 11.08
N SER A 45 16.64 -1.82 11.91
CA SER A 45 17.50 -2.98 11.65
C SER A 45 17.75 -3.77 12.93
N VAL A 46 17.71 -5.09 12.82
CA VAL A 46 18.05 -6.05 13.90
C VAL A 46 18.91 -7.13 13.28
N ASP A 47 20.03 -7.47 13.93
CA ASP A 47 21.00 -8.48 13.47
C ASP A 47 21.50 -8.29 12.02
N GLY A 48 21.56 -7.02 11.58
CA GLY A 48 22.01 -6.65 10.23
C GLY A 48 20.95 -6.80 9.13
N ASN A 49 19.76 -7.29 9.46
CA ASN A 49 18.60 -7.30 8.56
C ASN A 49 17.85 -5.96 8.66
N ASN A 50 17.36 -5.45 7.53
CA ASN A 50 16.53 -4.25 7.48
C ASN A 50 15.06 -4.64 7.42
N TYR A 51 14.25 -3.90 8.16
CA TYR A 51 12.80 -4.06 8.23
C TYR A 51 12.14 -2.70 7.99
N GLU A 52 10.94 -2.76 7.42
CA GLU A 52 10.01 -1.64 7.27
C GLU A 52 8.72 -2.03 7.99
N ILE A 53 8.08 -1.06 8.62
CA ILE A 53 6.79 -1.23 9.31
C ILE A 53 5.99 0.06 9.23
N ASP A 54 4.72 -0.04 8.84
CA ASP A 54 3.78 1.08 8.81
C ASP A 54 3.13 1.23 10.19
N LEU A 55 3.23 2.41 10.80
CA LEU A 55 2.79 2.65 12.17
C LEU A 55 1.99 3.96 12.32
N ASN A 56 1.02 3.93 13.23
CA ASN A 56 0.39 5.13 13.78
C ASN A 56 1.36 5.86 14.74
N SER A 57 1.01 7.10 15.13
CA SER A 57 1.90 7.94 15.95
C SER A 57 2.22 7.33 17.32
N SER A 58 1.28 6.57 17.91
CA SER A 58 1.45 5.95 19.22
C SER A 58 2.47 4.81 19.17
N HIS A 59 2.29 3.87 18.23
CA HIS A 59 3.20 2.74 18.06
C HIS A 59 4.58 3.16 17.59
N ASN A 60 4.65 4.18 16.72
CA ASN A 60 5.92 4.78 16.34
C ASN A 60 6.68 5.33 17.57
N LYS A 61 5.98 6.06 18.45
CA LYS A 61 6.57 6.57 19.69
C LYS A 61 7.05 5.42 20.60
N GLU A 62 6.25 4.36 20.72
CA GLU A 62 6.62 3.17 21.49
C GLU A 62 7.91 2.52 20.97
N LEU A 63 8.02 2.30 19.67
CA LEU A 63 9.22 1.76 19.03
C LEU A 63 10.45 2.63 19.33
N ARG A 64 10.33 3.95 19.18
CA ARG A 64 11.44 4.88 19.43
C ARG A 64 11.84 4.92 20.91
N ASP A 65 10.87 4.89 21.82
CA ASP A 65 11.13 4.87 23.25
C ASP A 65 11.80 3.56 23.69
N ALA A 66 11.39 2.42 23.12
CA ALA A 66 12.00 1.11 23.38
C ALA A 66 13.46 1.06 22.92
N LEU A 67 13.78 1.68 21.79
CA LEU A 67 15.15 1.73 21.26
C LEU A 67 16.05 2.78 21.93
N ARG A 68 15.45 3.81 22.55
CA ARG A 68 16.16 4.95 23.15
C ARG A 68 17.34 4.59 24.07
N PRO A 69 17.23 3.67 25.06
CA PRO A 69 18.36 3.34 25.93
C PRO A 69 19.54 2.71 25.18
N PHE A 70 19.25 1.89 24.16
CA PHE A 70 20.28 1.26 23.33
C PHE A 70 20.98 2.29 22.45
N ILE A 71 20.21 3.19 21.82
CA ILE A 71 20.74 4.28 21.01
C ILE A 71 21.64 5.20 21.84
N ALA A 72 21.23 5.51 23.08
CA ALA A 72 22.00 6.38 23.97
C ALA A 72 23.38 5.78 24.35
N ALA A 73 23.49 4.46 24.47
CA ALA A 73 24.74 3.76 24.77
C ALA A 73 25.56 3.39 23.51
N ALA A 74 24.94 3.41 22.33
CA ALA A 74 25.57 2.95 21.09
C ALA A 74 26.51 4.00 20.48
N ARG A 75 27.46 3.51 19.68
CA ARG A 75 28.24 4.35 18.76
C ARG A 75 27.64 4.30 17.37
N THR A 76 27.68 5.43 16.66
CA THR A 76 27.32 5.43 15.24
C THR A 76 28.38 4.69 14.44
N VAL A 77 27.96 3.67 13.68
CA VAL A 77 28.82 2.99 12.72
C VAL A 77 28.67 3.67 11.37
N LYS A 78 29.74 4.27 10.84
CA LYS A 78 29.72 4.75 9.45
C LYS A 78 29.47 3.56 8.54
N ARG A 79 28.40 3.62 7.75
CA ARG A 79 28.10 2.63 6.71
C ARG A 79 29.28 2.62 5.73
N THR A 80 30.17 1.64 5.86
CA THR A 80 31.26 1.46 4.90
C THR A 80 30.59 1.13 3.59
N ARG A 81 30.74 2.00 2.58
CA ARG A 81 30.34 1.66 1.21
C ARG A 81 31.18 0.44 0.84
N ARG A 82 30.62 -0.77 0.96
CA ARG A 82 31.19 -1.94 0.28
C ARG A 82 31.27 -1.52 -1.17
N ALA A 83 32.49 -1.31 -1.66
CA ALA A 83 32.74 -1.08 -3.07
C ALA A 83 32.04 -2.24 -3.79
N ARG A 84 31.02 -1.91 -4.58
CA ARG A 84 30.37 -2.87 -5.46
C ARG A 84 31.42 -3.20 -6.51
N ASN A 85 32.29 -4.16 -6.23
CA ASN A 85 33.01 -4.87 -7.26
C ASN A 85 31.95 -5.71 -7.96
N ARG A 86 31.36 -5.12 -9.00
CA ARG A 86 30.65 -5.82 -10.07
C ARG A 86 31.68 -6.20 -11.12
#